data_AF-J4G1M4-F1
#
_entry.id   AF-J4G1M4-F1
#
_cell.length_a   1.000
_cell.length_b   1.000
_cell.length_c   1.000
_cell.angle_alpha   90.00
_cell.angle_beta   90.00
_cell.angle_gamma   90.00
#
_symmetry.space_group_name_H-M   'P 1'
#
loop_
_entity.id
_entity.type
_entity.pdbx_description
1 polymer ?
#
loop_
_entity_poly.entity_id
_entity_poly.type
_entity_poly.pdbx_seq_one_letter_code
_entity_poly.pdbx_strand_id
1 'polypeptide(L)'
;MSFNAQASNIEKMRSLPVHAWRMFRAQTPCFAHGNVQIAPFYPMIPDSHENDTSLTACALASEAEPLKATIDTHKVHQLLVANRGEIAIRILQTAKRLGLYTVSVYTQSDATSPHVLLADEAVALRPDDSDPVSNSRGYLDAETIVEICKERNITLVHPGYGFLSENAHFARLLSDSGITFLGPRPETIQAMGLKHEARMLAMEVDVPLVPGSHGLLENVEDAAKIAALIGFPVMLKSTAGGGGMGLAVCQNEEELSTMFTATRDRAQVSSIFSALVP
;
A
#
# COMPACT_ATOMS: atom_id res chain seq x y z
N MET A 1 4.11 -39.02 -7.45
CA MET A 1 5.58 -38.84 -7.55
C MET A 1 6.06 -37.42 -7.22
N SER A 2 5.26 -36.52 -6.62
CA SER A 2 5.72 -35.18 -6.18
C SER A 2 5.97 -35.05 -4.66
N PHE A 3 5.79 -36.11 -3.88
CA PHE A 3 5.90 -36.07 -2.42
C PHE A 3 7.35 -35.96 -1.89
N ASN A 4 8.35 -36.38 -2.67
CA ASN A 4 9.76 -36.35 -2.22
C ASN A 4 10.46 -35.00 -2.39
N ALA A 5 9.89 -34.05 -3.14
CA ALA A 5 10.52 -32.74 -3.35
C ALA A 5 10.37 -31.83 -2.12
N GLN A 6 9.25 -31.90 -1.39
CA GLN A 6 8.96 -31.01 -0.27
C GLN A 6 9.78 -31.31 1.00
N ALA A 7 10.02 -32.59 1.32
CA ALA A 7 10.88 -32.97 2.44
C ALA A 7 12.33 -32.48 2.24
N SER A 8 12.82 -32.51 0.99
CA SER A 8 14.19 -32.10 0.65
C SER A 8 14.45 -30.59 0.80
N ASN A 9 13.41 -29.75 0.65
CA ASN A 9 13.53 -28.30 0.81
C ASN A 9 13.51 -27.87 2.28
N ILE A 10 12.78 -28.60 3.13
CA ILE A 10 12.73 -28.34 4.58
C ILE A 10 14.06 -28.74 5.24
N GLU A 11 14.67 -29.85 4.83
CA GLU A 11 16.02 -30.25 5.31
C GLU A 11 17.12 -29.29 4.82
N LYS A 12 17.04 -28.79 3.58
CA LYS A 12 18.00 -27.79 3.07
C LYS A 12 17.99 -26.50 3.89
N MET A 13 16.82 -26.01 4.31
CA MET A 13 16.72 -24.79 5.12
C MET A 13 17.29 -24.95 6.54
N ARG A 14 17.24 -26.16 7.12
CA ARG A 14 17.83 -26.46 8.45
C ARG A 14 19.36 -26.48 8.45
N SER A 15 19.99 -26.61 7.28
CA SER A 15 21.45 -26.75 7.13
C SER A 15 22.20 -25.43 6.90
N LEU A 16 21.50 -24.30 6.81
CA LEU A 16 22.12 -23.00 6.57
C LEU A 16 22.71 -22.41 7.87
N PRO A 17 23.98 -21.98 7.89
CA PRO A 17 24.62 -21.46 9.09
C PRO A 17 23.97 -20.13 9.55
N VAL A 18 23.82 -19.99 10.87
CA VAL A 18 23.14 -18.90 11.63
C VAL A 18 23.73 -17.50 11.37
N HIS A 19 24.74 -17.35 10.52
CA HIS A 19 25.34 -16.06 10.16
C HIS A 19 24.69 -15.39 8.94
N ALA A 20 23.80 -16.07 8.21
CA ALA A 20 23.04 -15.46 7.11
C ALA A 20 21.91 -14.50 7.58
N TRP A 21 21.55 -14.52 8.87
CA TRP A 21 20.47 -13.71 9.45
C TRP A 21 20.94 -12.39 10.12
N ARG A 22 22.21 -11.99 9.95
CA ARG A 22 22.77 -10.79 10.61
C ARG A 22 22.92 -9.56 9.70
N MET A 23 22.32 -9.55 8.51
CA MET A 23 22.38 -8.43 7.56
C MET A 23 21.08 -7.61 7.42
N PHE A 24 20.20 -7.62 8.42
CA PHE A 24 19.02 -6.73 8.47
C PHE A 24 18.81 -6.10 9.85
N ARG A 25 19.88 -5.50 10.41
CA ARG A 25 19.80 -4.56 11.54
C ARG A 25 20.74 -3.38 11.32
N ALA A 26 20.28 -2.44 10.50
CA ALA A 26 20.78 -1.06 10.34
C ALA A 26 19.80 -0.43 9.34
N GLN A 27 19.05 0.66 9.54
CA GLN A 27 19.07 1.75 10.50
C GLN A 27 17.62 2.24 10.64
N THR A 28 17.11 2.37 11.86
CA THR A 28 16.05 3.34 12.18
C THR A 28 16.70 4.44 12.99
N PRO A 29 16.77 5.69 12.52
CA PRO A 29 17.04 6.80 13.41
C PRO A 29 15.73 7.21 14.08
N CYS A 30 15.67 7.00 15.39
CA CYS A 30 14.79 7.71 16.29
C CYS A 30 14.95 9.22 16.09
N PHE A 31 13.83 9.96 16.03
CA PHE A 31 13.83 11.41 16.15
C PHE A 31 14.35 11.80 17.54
N ALA A 32 15.52 12.42 17.59
CA ALA A 32 16.00 13.18 18.73
C ALA A 32 16.56 14.51 18.24
N HIS A 33 16.26 15.58 18.99
CA HIS A 33 16.48 16.97 18.66
C HIS A 33 17.97 17.30 18.41
N GLY A 34 18.26 18.07 17.36
CA GLY A 34 19.58 18.67 17.17
C GLY A 34 19.75 19.30 15.78
N ASN A 35 19.94 20.62 15.74
CA ASN A 35 20.37 21.37 14.55
C ASN A 35 21.64 20.77 13.97
N VAL A 36 21.62 20.30 12.71
CA VAL A 36 22.83 20.09 11.92
C VAL A 36 22.55 20.44 10.45
N GLN A 37 23.29 21.43 9.95
CA GLN A 37 23.34 21.80 8.53
C GLN A 37 23.98 20.67 7.72
N ILE A 38 23.35 20.25 6.64
CA ILE A 38 23.87 19.22 5.73
C ILE A 38 24.37 19.92 4.46
N ALA A 39 25.69 19.90 4.25
CA ALA A 39 26.32 20.27 2.98
C ALA A 39 26.21 19.10 1.98
N PRO A 40 26.01 19.36 0.67
CA PRO A 40 25.87 18.30 -0.31
C PRO A 40 27.22 17.66 -0.64
N PHE A 41 27.25 16.34 -0.53
CA PHE A 41 28.35 15.45 -0.90
C PHE A 41 28.33 15.27 -2.43
N TYR A 42 29.36 15.75 -3.13
CA TYR A 42 29.54 15.57 -4.58
C TYR A 42 30.37 14.30 -4.83
N PRO A 43 30.01 13.43 -5.80
CA PRO A 43 30.81 12.25 -6.11
C PRO A 43 32.10 12.64 -6.86
N MET A 44 33.23 12.19 -6.33
CA MET A 44 34.56 12.24 -6.93
C MET A 44 34.65 11.34 -8.17
N ILE A 45 35.09 11.89 -9.30
CA ILE A 45 35.46 11.16 -10.53
C ILE A 45 36.99 10.98 -10.50
N PRO A 46 37.57 9.78 -10.72
CA PRO A 46 39.01 9.62 -10.80
C PRO A 46 39.56 9.89 -12.21
N ASP A 47 40.47 10.86 -12.25
CA ASP A 47 41.65 11.10 -13.09
C ASP A 47 41.78 10.47 -14.49
N SER A 48 41.87 11.36 -15.48
CA SER A 48 42.82 11.22 -16.58
C SER A 48 43.56 12.54 -16.77
N HIS A 49 44.84 12.58 -16.39
CA HIS A 49 45.77 13.65 -16.71
C HIS A 49 46.00 13.71 -18.23
N GLU A 50 45.89 14.89 -18.83
CA GLU A 50 47.03 15.58 -19.46
C GLU A 50 46.63 16.97 -20.01
N ASN A 51 47.51 17.92 -19.67
CA ASN A 51 47.72 19.28 -20.16
C ASN A 51 47.08 19.62 -21.53
N ASP A 52 46.46 20.79 -21.68
CA ASP A 52 47.24 22.00 -21.97
C ASP A 52 46.37 23.27 -21.93
N THR A 53 47.02 24.33 -21.50
CA THR A 53 46.55 25.71 -21.42
C THR A 53 46.47 26.37 -22.79
N SER A 54 45.35 27.03 -23.12
CA SER A 54 45.34 28.43 -23.59
C SER A 54 43.93 28.92 -23.92
N LEU A 55 43.43 29.80 -23.04
CA LEU A 55 42.71 31.05 -23.35
C LEU A 55 42.21 31.22 -24.79
N THR A 56 40.88 31.32 -24.98
CA THR A 56 40.25 32.46 -25.65
C THR A 56 38.78 32.53 -25.25
N ALA A 57 38.35 33.73 -24.87
CA ALA A 57 37.03 34.08 -24.39
C ALA A 57 35.90 33.74 -25.39
N CYS A 58 34.74 33.36 -24.88
CA CYS A 58 33.48 33.85 -25.41
C CYS A 58 32.41 33.75 -24.33
N ALA A 59 31.79 34.89 -24.04
CA ALA A 59 30.54 34.97 -23.30
C ALA A 59 29.55 33.96 -23.87
N LEU A 60 28.81 33.27 -22.99
CA LEU A 60 27.39 33.00 -23.09
C LEU A 60 26.94 32.37 -21.76
N ALA A 61 26.37 33.22 -20.89
CA ALA A 61 25.33 32.74 -20.00
C ALA A 61 24.17 32.26 -20.90
N SER A 62 23.76 31.00 -20.76
CA SER A 62 22.52 30.50 -21.31
C SER A 62 22.11 29.28 -20.49
N GLU A 63 21.36 29.59 -19.42
CA GLU A 63 20.22 28.83 -18.89
C GLU A 63 20.16 27.34 -19.25
N ALA A 64 20.38 26.49 -18.26
CA ALA A 64 19.94 25.10 -18.33
C ALA A 64 18.40 25.10 -18.33
N GLU A 65 17.79 24.91 -19.51
CA GLU A 65 16.34 24.78 -19.64
C GLU A 65 15.84 23.57 -18.82
N PRO A 66 14.77 23.72 -18.02
CA PRO A 66 14.11 22.57 -17.40
C PRO A 66 13.45 21.73 -18.49
N LEU A 67 13.49 20.39 -18.31
CA LEU A 67 12.81 19.41 -19.16
C LEU A 67 11.37 19.87 -19.48
N LYS A 68 11.16 20.42 -20.68
CA LYS A 68 9.83 20.61 -21.26
C LYS A 68 9.26 19.23 -21.57
N ALA A 69 8.59 18.64 -20.60
CA ALA A 69 7.61 17.61 -20.86
C ALA A 69 6.59 18.22 -21.83
N THR A 70 6.46 17.63 -23.02
CA THR A 70 5.39 17.91 -23.97
C THR A 70 4.08 17.43 -23.34
N ILE A 71 3.50 18.26 -22.47
CA ILE A 71 2.17 18.04 -21.89
C ILE A 71 1.18 18.38 -23.00
N ASP A 72 0.52 17.36 -23.51
CA ASP A 72 -0.56 17.49 -24.48
C ASP A 72 -1.65 18.41 -23.90
N THR A 73 -1.85 19.58 -24.50
CA THR A 73 -2.58 20.73 -23.93
C THR A 73 -4.11 20.63 -24.04
N HIS A 74 -4.69 19.43 -24.01
CA HIS A 74 -6.14 19.25 -24.23
C HIS A 74 -6.87 18.42 -23.17
N LYS A 75 -6.51 18.59 -21.89
CA LYS A 75 -7.43 18.59 -20.74
C LYS A 75 -6.64 18.98 -19.51
N VAL A 76 -7.06 20.00 -18.76
CA VAL A 76 -6.46 20.24 -17.44
C VAL A 76 -6.89 19.08 -16.54
N HIS A 77 -5.95 18.18 -16.26
CA HIS A 77 -6.20 17.06 -15.37
C HIS A 77 -6.45 17.60 -13.96
N GLN A 78 -7.58 17.20 -13.38
CA GLN A 78 -7.92 17.49 -11.99
C GLN A 78 -7.77 16.22 -11.17
N LEU A 79 -7.15 16.37 -10.00
CA LEU A 79 -6.92 15.31 -9.05
C LEU A 79 -7.82 15.47 -7.84
N LEU A 80 -8.67 14.49 -7.58
CA LEU A 80 -9.34 14.34 -6.29
C LEU A 80 -8.57 13.38 -5.39
N VAL A 81 -8.35 13.76 -4.14
CA VAL A 81 -7.77 12.90 -3.12
C VAL A 81 -8.89 12.30 -2.27
N ALA A 82 -9.19 11.02 -2.46
CA ALA A 82 -10.22 10.28 -1.74
C ALA A 82 -9.68 9.75 -0.40
N ASN A 83 -9.13 10.66 0.42
CA ASN A 83 -8.55 10.36 1.72
C ASN A 83 -8.50 11.63 2.60
N ARG A 84 -7.97 11.51 3.82
CA ARG A 84 -7.86 12.60 4.81
C ARG A 84 -6.50 12.62 5.49
N GLY A 85 -6.26 13.65 6.30
CA GLY A 85 -5.10 13.71 7.19
C GLY A 85 -3.77 13.79 6.45
N GLU A 86 -2.73 13.16 7.01
CA GLU A 86 -1.35 13.34 6.52
C GLU A 86 -1.17 12.85 5.08
N ILE A 87 -1.76 11.70 4.74
CA ILE A 87 -1.60 11.13 3.40
C ILE A 87 -2.23 12.02 2.34
N ALA A 88 -3.38 12.64 2.66
CA ALA A 88 -4.00 13.59 1.77
C ALA A 88 -3.10 14.82 1.55
N ILE A 89 -2.52 15.38 2.61
CA ILE A 89 -1.56 16.49 2.53
C ILE A 89 -0.36 16.11 1.64
N ARG A 90 0.22 14.93 1.87
CA ARG A 90 1.38 14.43 1.14
C ARG A 90 1.11 14.29 -0.37
N ILE A 91 -0.08 13.84 -0.74
CA ILE A 91 -0.53 13.72 -2.14
C ILE A 91 -0.76 15.11 -2.74
N LEU A 92 -1.53 15.97 -2.05
CA LEU A 92 -1.85 17.34 -2.50
C LEU A 92 -0.59 18.16 -2.77
N GLN A 93 0.40 18.11 -1.87
CA GLN A 93 1.69 18.79 -2.06
C GLN A 93 2.41 18.35 -3.33
N THR A 94 2.35 17.05 -3.65
CA THR A 94 2.99 16.53 -4.87
C THR A 94 2.21 16.93 -6.11
N ALA A 95 0.89 16.84 -6.08
CA ALA A 95 0.03 17.24 -7.18
C ALA A 95 0.19 18.73 -7.51
N LYS A 96 0.28 19.59 -6.49
CA LYS A 96 0.57 21.03 -6.67
C LYS A 96 1.94 21.28 -7.29
N ARG A 97 2.98 20.54 -6.87
CA ARG A 97 4.31 20.61 -7.50
C ARG A 97 4.31 20.16 -8.97
N LEU A 98 3.37 19.29 -9.36
CA LEU A 98 3.16 18.84 -10.74
C LEU A 98 2.22 19.74 -11.53
N GLY A 99 1.69 20.82 -10.94
CA GLY A 99 0.77 21.74 -11.62
C GLY A 99 -0.64 21.19 -11.86
N LEU A 100 -1.06 20.18 -11.10
CA LEU A 100 -2.43 19.67 -11.15
C LEU A 100 -3.37 20.51 -10.29
N TYR A 101 -4.59 20.73 -10.77
CA TYR A 101 -5.66 21.29 -9.93
C TYR A 101 -6.11 20.22 -8.93
N THR A 102 -6.16 20.59 -7.65
CA THR A 102 -6.35 19.65 -6.55
C THR A 102 -7.68 19.83 -5.84
N VAL A 103 -8.40 18.72 -5.67
CA VAL A 103 -9.67 18.66 -4.96
C VAL A 103 -9.53 17.71 -3.76
N SER A 104 -9.92 18.17 -2.58
CA SER A 104 -9.98 17.34 -1.38
C SER A 104 -11.42 17.04 -1.00
N VAL A 105 -11.70 15.83 -0.53
CA VAL A 105 -12.99 15.52 0.11
C VAL A 105 -12.86 15.59 1.63
N TYR A 106 -13.95 15.92 2.31
CA TYR A 106 -13.97 15.99 3.77
C TYR A 106 -15.35 15.68 4.37
N THR A 107 -15.33 15.30 5.64
CA THR A 107 -16.51 15.14 6.50
C THR A 107 -16.66 16.38 7.38
N GLN A 108 -17.83 16.63 7.96
CA GLN A 108 -18.02 17.87 8.73
C GLN A 108 -17.04 17.99 9.92
N SER A 109 -16.67 16.87 10.53
CA SER A 109 -15.66 16.81 11.59
C SER A 109 -14.25 17.17 11.12
N ASP A 110 -13.98 17.01 9.82
CA ASP A 110 -12.69 17.31 9.21
C ASP A 110 -12.66 18.68 8.49
N ALA A 111 -13.72 19.50 8.56
CA ALA A 111 -13.85 20.73 7.79
C ALA A 111 -12.72 21.76 7.99
N THR A 112 -12.06 21.74 9.14
CA THR A 112 -10.91 22.61 9.46
C THR A 112 -9.56 21.88 9.37
N SER A 113 -9.54 20.67 8.84
CA SER A 113 -8.32 19.87 8.73
C SER A 113 -7.35 20.45 7.68
N PRO A 114 -6.04 20.29 7.85
CA PRO A 114 -5.07 20.92 6.95
C PRO A 114 -5.17 20.46 5.49
N HIS A 115 -5.62 19.23 5.20
CA HIS A 115 -5.81 18.77 3.82
C HIS A 115 -6.93 19.52 3.08
N VAL A 116 -7.97 19.94 3.82
CA VAL A 116 -9.07 20.78 3.30
C VAL A 116 -8.57 22.16 2.90
N LEU A 117 -7.78 22.79 3.78
CA LEU A 117 -7.22 24.13 3.57
C LEU A 117 -6.14 24.16 2.50
N LEU A 118 -5.47 23.02 2.27
CA LEU A 118 -4.36 22.93 1.33
C LEU A 118 -4.82 22.74 -0.12
N ALA A 119 -5.95 22.08 -0.37
CA ALA A 119 -6.45 21.84 -1.72
C ALA A 119 -6.91 23.13 -2.41
N ASP A 120 -6.96 23.14 -3.74
CA ASP A 120 -7.50 24.28 -4.50
C ASP A 120 -9.02 24.38 -4.36
N GLU A 121 -9.66 23.22 -4.22
CA GLU A 121 -11.06 23.09 -3.87
C GLU A 121 -11.27 21.99 -2.83
N ALA A 122 -12.29 22.15 -1.98
CA ALA A 122 -12.70 21.14 -1.03
C ALA A 122 -14.20 20.87 -1.11
N VAL A 123 -14.58 19.60 -0.98
CA VAL A 123 -15.96 19.13 -1.14
C VAL A 123 -16.39 18.31 0.08
N ALA A 124 -17.51 18.69 0.68
CA ALA A 124 -18.11 17.90 1.76
C ALA A 124 -18.75 16.63 1.20
N LEU A 125 -18.41 15.46 1.77
CA LEU A 125 -18.96 14.16 1.35
C LEU A 125 -20.42 14.00 1.74
N ARG A 126 -20.81 14.48 2.92
CA ARG A 126 -22.17 14.35 3.46
C ARG A 126 -22.52 15.66 4.17
N PRO A 127 -22.82 16.74 3.42
CA PRO A 127 -23.00 18.07 3.99
C PRO A 127 -24.16 18.14 5.00
N ASP A 128 -25.17 17.29 4.84
CA ASP A 128 -26.37 17.27 5.67
C ASP A 128 -26.29 16.30 6.87
N ASP A 129 -25.21 15.53 6.99
CA ASP A 129 -25.01 14.60 8.10
C ASP A 129 -24.23 15.29 9.23
N SER A 130 -24.90 15.56 10.35
CA SER A 130 -24.29 16.16 11.54
C SER A 130 -23.83 15.15 12.59
N ASP A 131 -24.12 13.85 12.42
CA ASP A 131 -23.67 12.82 13.37
C ASP A 131 -22.18 12.52 13.13
N PRO A 132 -21.28 12.75 14.11
CA PRO A 132 -19.84 12.51 13.95
C PRO A 132 -19.51 11.04 13.65
N VAL A 133 -20.28 10.08 14.20
CA VAL A 133 -20.01 8.64 14.02
C VAL A 133 -20.37 8.23 12.59
N SER A 134 -21.55 8.62 12.12
CA SER A 134 -21.97 8.45 10.72
C SER A 134 -21.08 9.23 9.73
N ASN A 135 -20.57 10.41 10.11
CA ASN A 135 -19.70 11.23 9.25
C ASN A 135 -18.44 10.48 8.82
N SER A 136 -17.80 9.75 9.73
CA SER A 136 -16.56 9.00 9.41
C SER A 136 -16.74 7.96 8.30
N ARG A 137 -17.97 7.49 8.08
CA ARG A 137 -18.31 6.58 6.97
C ARG A 137 -18.35 7.27 5.61
N GLY A 138 -18.37 8.60 5.55
CA GLY A 138 -18.35 9.34 4.28
C GLY A 138 -17.15 8.97 3.41
N TYR A 139 -15.98 8.72 4.00
CA TYR A 139 -14.80 8.28 3.25
C TYR A 139 -14.89 6.85 2.71
N LEU A 140 -15.91 6.09 3.11
CA LEU A 140 -16.21 4.74 2.62
C LEU A 140 -17.35 4.72 1.59
N ASP A 141 -17.93 5.88 1.27
CA ASP A 141 -19.03 6.03 0.33
C ASP A 141 -18.49 6.21 -1.10
N ALA A 142 -18.30 5.09 -1.79
CA ALA A 142 -17.68 5.04 -3.11
C ALA A 142 -18.55 5.77 -4.15
N GLU A 143 -19.86 5.59 -4.06
CA GLU A 143 -20.87 6.16 -4.94
C GLU A 143 -20.87 7.69 -4.86
N THR A 144 -20.93 8.24 -3.65
CA THR A 144 -20.89 9.69 -3.44
C THR A 144 -19.60 10.31 -3.96
N ILE A 145 -18.45 9.66 -3.74
CA ILE A 145 -17.16 10.15 -4.26
C ILE A 145 -17.15 10.15 -5.80
N VAL A 146 -17.71 9.11 -6.43
CA VAL A 146 -17.81 9.02 -7.89
C VAL A 146 -18.77 10.09 -8.45
N GLU A 147 -19.87 10.38 -7.76
CA GLU A 147 -20.79 11.47 -8.12
C GLU A 147 -20.10 12.83 -8.07
N ILE A 148 -19.38 13.13 -6.98
CA ILE A 148 -18.55 14.35 -6.85
C ILE A 148 -17.56 14.45 -8.01
N CYS A 149 -16.92 13.33 -8.39
CA CYS A 149 -15.98 13.32 -9.50
C CYS A 149 -16.64 13.69 -10.84
N LYS A 150 -17.86 13.18 -11.09
CA LYS A 150 -18.63 13.48 -12.31
C LYS A 150 -19.05 14.94 -12.35
N GLU A 151 -19.58 15.48 -11.25
CA GLU A 151 -20.04 16.87 -11.16
C GLU A 151 -18.91 17.88 -11.40
N ARG A 152 -17.71 17.58 -10.91
CA ARG A 152 -16.54 18.47 -11.03
C ARG A 152 -15.61 18.17 -12.19
N ASN A 153 -15.97 17.23 -13.05
CA ASN A 153 -15.13 16.81 -14.18
C ASN A 153 -13.73 16.35 -13.74
N ILE A 154 -13.65 15.67 -12.59
CA ILE A 154 -12.41 15.08 -12.09
C ILE A 154 -11.94 14.00 -13.05
N THR A 155 -10.65 13.98 -13.34
CA THR A 155 -10.06 12.99 -14.25
C THR A 155 -9.20 11.95 -13.54
N LEU A 156 -8.68 12.28 -12.35
CA LEU A 156 -7.77 11.45 -11.58
C LEU A 156 -8.27 11.35 -10.14
N VAL A 157 -8.24 10.16 -9.55
CA VAL A 157 -8.53 9.95 -8.12
C VAL A 157 -7.35 9.22 -7.48
N HIS A 158 -6.78 9.82 -6.43
CA HIS A 158 -5.79 9.15 -5.59
C HIS A 158 -6.44 8.70 -4.28
N PRO A 159 -6.48 7.39 -3.98
CA PRO A 159 -7.17 6.92 -2.79
C PRO A 159 -6.31 6.93 -1.52
N GLY A 160 -4.99 7.14 -1.63
CA GLY A 160 -4.09 7.11 -0.48
C GLY A 160 -3.95 5.69 0.06
N TYR A 161 -4.01 5.51 1.39
CA TYR A 161 -4.04 4.22 2.07
C TYR A 161 -5.24 4.13 3.02
N GLY A 162 -5.67 2.91 3.36
CA GLY A 162 -6.92 2.70 4.10
C GLY A 162 -8.15 3.12 3.30
N PHE A 163 -9.31 3.22 3.95
CA PHE A 163 -10.60 3.55 3.31
C PHE A 163 -10.86 2.72 2.04
N LEU A 164 -10.98 3.38 0.89
CA LEU A 164 -11.27 2.77 -0.40
C LEU A 164 -10.03 2.43 -1.25
N SER A 165 -8.81 2.59 -0.71
CA SER A 165 -7.55 2.33 -1.46
C SER A 165 -7.36 0.90 -1.94
N GLU A 166 -7.93 -0.07 -1.23
CA GLU A 166 -7.91 -1.49 -1.59
C GLU A 166 -9.32 -1.99 -1.99
N ASN A 167 -10.23 -1.07 -2.32
CA ASN A 167 -11.59 -1.41 -2.71
C ASN A 167 -11.69 -1.58 -4.23
N ALA A 168 -11.74 -2.83 -4.69
CA ALA A 168 -11.84 -3.16 -6.12
C ALA A 168 -13.11 -2.58 -6.77
N HIS A 169 -14.22 -2.54 -6.04
CA HIS A 169 -15.48 -1.98 -6.53
C HIS A 169 -15.36 -0.48 -6.80
N PHE A 170 -14.75 0.29 -5.89
CA PHE A 170 -14.50 1.72 -6.08
C PHE A 170 -13.60 1.99 -7.29
N ALA A 171 -12.51 1.24 -7.45
CA ALA A 171 -11.64 1.36 -8.62
C ALA A 171 -12.39 1.06 -9.94
N ARG A 172 -13.30 0.07 -9.92
CA ARG A 172 -14.16 -0.29 -11.06
C ARG A 172 -15.14 0.84 -11.40
N LEU A 173 -15.85 1.39 -10.41
CA LEU A 173 -16.79 2.50 -10.59
C LEU A 173 -16.11 3.73 -11.21
N LEU A 174 -14.90 4.06 -10.78
CA LEU A 174 -14.11 5.15 -11.35
C LEU A 174 -13.73 4.87 -12.80
N SER A 175 -13.18 3.68 -13.08
CA SER A 175 -12.79 3.29 -14.44
C SER A 175 -13.98 3.30 -15.40
N ASP A 176 -15.14 2.83 -14.96
CA ASP A 176 -16.37 2.78 -15.77
C ASP A 176 -16.94 4.18 -16.02
N SER A 177 -16.59 5.14 -15.16
CA SER A 177 -16.93 6.56 -15.30
C SER A 177 -15.88 7.36 -16.08
N GLY A 178 -14.86 6.71 -16.65
CA GLY A 178 -13.77 7.38 -17.38
C GLY A 178 -12.80 8.16 -16.49
N ILE A 179 -12.78 7.87 -15.19
CA ILE A 179 -11.92 8.50 -14.19
C ILE A 179 -10.76 7.55 -13.89
N THR A 180 -9.53 8.06 -13.92
CA THR A 180 -8.35 7.25 -13.64
C THR A 180 -8.19 7.06 -12.13
N PHE A 181 -8.34 5.82 -11.67
CA PHE A 181 -7.90 5.42 -10.34
C PHE A 181 -6.37 5.33 -10.31
N LEU A 182 -5.72 6.16 -9.48
CA LEU A 182 -4.27 6.16 -9.31
C LEU A 182 -3.84 5.02 -8.36
N GLY A 183 -3.93 3.80 -8.88
CA GLY A 183 -3.57 2.57 -8.22
C GLY A 183 -3.60 1.39 -9.20
N PRO A 184 -3.54 0.14 -8.71
CA PRO A 184 -3.65 -1.04 -9.57
C PRO A 184 -5.04 -1.20 -10.16
N ARG A 185 -5.17 -2.06 -11.19
CA ARG A 185 -6.46 -2.37 -11.82
C ARG A 185 -7.42 -3.05 -10.82
N PRO A 186 -8.75 -2.89 -10.97
CA PRO A 186 -9.72 -3.54 -10.08
C PRO A 186 -9.49 -5.04 -9.91
N GLU A 187 -9.17 -5.73 -11.00
CA GLU A 187 -8.93 -7.17 -11.01
C GLU A 187 -7.66 -7.52 -10.20
N THR A 188 -6.64 -6.66 -10.27
CA THR A 188 -5.42 -6.80 -9.47
C THR A 188 -5.68 -6.53 -7.99
N ILE A 189 -6.50 -5.52 -7.65
CA ILE A 189 -6.90 -5.24 -6.27
C ILE A 189 -7.61 -6.45 -5.66
N GLN A 190 -8.58 -7.02 -6.40
CA GLN A 190 -9.32 -8.18 -5.94
C GLN A 190 -8.41 -9.40 -5.72
N ALA A 191 -7.61 -9.73 -6.74
CA ALA A 191 -6.69 -10.87 -6.71
C ALA A 191 -5.65 -10.79 -5.59
N MET A 192 -5.16 -9.59 -5.30
CA MET A 192 -4.15 -9.36 -4.25
C MET A 192 -4.75 -9.09 -2.87
N GLY A 193 -6.03 -8.71 -2.79
CA GLY A 193 -6.72 -8.39 -1.53
C GLY A 193 -7.04 -9.64 -0.70
N LEU A 194 -7.27 -10.78 -1.35
CA LEU A 194 -7.51 -12.05 -0.69
C LEU A 194 -6.19 -12.80 -0.51
N LYS A 195 -5.74 -12.95 0.74
CA LYS A 195 -4.41 -13.52 1.06
C LYS A 195 -4.17 -14.92 0.45
N HIS A 196 -5.23 -15.73 0.37
CA HIS A 196 -5.14 -17.08 -0.21
C HIS A 196 -5.02 -17.05 -1.73
N GLU A 197 -5.79 -16.20 -2.42
CA GLU A 197 -5.68 -15.99 -3.87
C GLU A 197 -4.30 -15.40 -4.23
N ALA A 198 -3.86 -14.37 -3.51
CA ALA A 198 -2.55 -13.77 -3.68
C ALA A 198 -1.41 -14.79 -3.50
N ARG A 199 -1.55 -15.70 -2.52
CA ARG A 199 -0.61 -16.80 -2.31
C ARG A 199 -0.63 -17.80 -3.46
N MET A 200 -1.80 -18.16 -3.98
CA MET A 200 -1.91 -19.05 -5.15
C MET A 200 -1.25 -18.43 -6.38
N LEU A 201 -1.49 -17.15 -6.65
CA LEU A 201 -0.83 -16.43 -7.76
C LEU A 201 0.70 -16.39 -7.59
N ALA A 202 1.17 -16.16 -6.36
CA ALA A 202 2.61 -16.21 -6.08
C ALA A 202 3.20 -17.62 -6.28
N MET A 203 2.46 -18.69 -5.99
CA MET A 203 2.90 -20.06 -6.29
C MET A 203 2.97 -20.31 -7.79
N GLU A 204 2.01 -19.81 -8.58
CA GLU A 204 1.97 -19.99 -10.03
C GLU A 204 3.17 -19.35 -10.75
N VAL A 205 3.73 -18.30 -10.16
CA VAL A 205 4.91 -17.60 -10.69
C VAL A 205 6.21 -17.93 -9.95
N ASP A 206 6.25 -19.06 -9.23
CA ASP A 206 7.42 -19.58 -8.50
C ASP A 206 8.06 -18.58 -7.52
N VAL A 207 7.27 -17.68 -6.94
CA VAL A 207 7.73 -16.78 -5.88
C VAL A 207 7.96 -17.59 -4.60
N PRO A 208 9.13 -17.46 -3.92
CA PRO A 208 9.38 -18.13 -2.66
C PRO A 208 8.36 -17.70 -1.60
N LEU A 209 7.66 -18.68 -1.04
CA LEU A 209 6.60 -18.45 -0.05
C LEU A 209 6.94 -19.12 1.27
N VAL A 210 6.57 -18.44 2.36
CA VAL A 210 6.57 -19.03 3.71
C VAL A 210 5.68 -20.28 3.70
N PRO A 211 6.11 -21.41 4.30
CA PRO A 211 5.28 -22.60 4.43
C PRO A 211 3.93 -22.31 5.08
N GLY A 212 2.88 -22.94 4.58
CA GLY A 212 1.51 -22.64 4.98
C GLY A 212 0.49 -23.50 4.26
N SER A 213 -0.79 -23.27 4.55
CA SER A 213 -1.89 -23.99 3.89
C SER A 213 -1.88 -23.78 2.37
N HIS A 214 -2.28 -24.82 1.63
CA HIS A 214 -2.64 -24.71 0.22
C HIS A 214 -4.11 -24.30 0.13
N GLY A 215 -4.35 -23.00 0.14
CA GLY A 215 -5.70 -22.44 0.15
C GLY A 215 -6.29 -22.29 1.56
N LEU A 216 -7.62 -22.36 1.61
CA LEU A 216 -8.43 -22.08 2.79
C LEU A 216 -8.46 -23.26 3.77
N LEU A 217 -8.48 -22.96 5.07
CA LEU A 217 -8.74 -23.95 6.12
C LEU A 217 -10.25 -24.04 6.38
N GLU A 218 -10.84 -25.23 6.20
CA GLU A 218 -12.28 -25.44 6.37
C GLU A 218 -12.68 -25.61 7.83
N ASN A 219 -11.84 -26.28 8.62
CA ASN A 219 -12.13 -26.67 10.00
C ASN A 219 -10.84 -26.67 10.85
N VAL A 220 -11.02 -26.84 12.17
CA VAL A 220 -9.93 -26.83 13.15
C VAL A 220 -9.00 -28.02 12.95
N GLU A 221 -9.56 -29.17 12.59
CA GLU A 221 -8.83 -30.41 12.38
C GLU A 221 -7.83 -30.29 11.23
N ASP A 222 -8.22 -29.63 10.14
CA ASP A 222 -7.35 -29.37 8.99
C ASP A 222 -6.26 -28.34 9.34
N ALA A 223 -6.61 -27.34 10.16
CA ALA A 223 -5.63 -26.40 10.71
C ALA A 223 -4.57 -27.13 11.58
N ALA A 224 -5.01 -28.04 12.44
CA ALA A 224 -4.13 -28.81 13.33
C ALA A 224 -3.19 -29.75 12.53
N LYS A 225 -3.70 -30.46 11.51
CA LYS A 225 -2.87 -31.28 10.61
C LYS A 225 -1.78 -30.47 9.94
N ILE A 226 -2.12 -29.30 9.40
CA ILE A 226 -1.16 -28.43 8.73
C ILE A 226 -0.14 -27.86 9.72
N ALA A 227 -0.59 -27.44 10.90
CA ALA A 227 0.30 -26.96 11.96
C ALA A 227 1.28 -28.03 12.44
N ALA A 228 0.85 -29.29 12.54
CA ALA A 228 1.72 -30.41 12.91
C ALA A 228 2.81 -30.70 11.85
N LEU A 229 2.48 -30.54 10.56
CA LEU A 229 3.45 -30.69 9.46
C LEU A 229 4.48 -29.56 9.43
N ILE A 230 4.02 -28.34 9.70
CA ILE A 230 4.85 -27.13 9.65
C ILE A 230 5.71 -26.99 10.91
N GLY A 231 5.17 -27.34 12.07
CA GLY A 231 5.74 -27.11 13.39
C GLY A 231 5.29 -25.78 14.01
N PHE A 232 5.04 -25.80 15.31
CA PHE A 232 4.73 -24.60 16.09
C PHE A 232 6.00 -23.76 16.40
N PRO A 233 5.88 -22.43 16.58
CA PRO A 233 4.64 -21.64 16.52
C PRO A 233 4.13 -21.42 15.09
N VAL A 234 2.81 -21.31 14.95
CA VAL A 234 2.15 -20.97 13.68
C VAL A 234 1.36 -19.67 13.81
N MET A 235 1.15 -18.99 12.70
CA MET A 235 0.36 -17.77 12.60
C MET A 235 -0.92 -18.04 11.81
N LEU A 236 -2.05 -17.99 12.49
CA LEU A 236 -3.38 -18.03 11.88
C LEU A 236 -3.72 -16.65 11.31
N LYS A 237 -4.12 -16.60 10.03
CA LYS A 237 -4.51 -15.36 9.35
C LYS A 237 -5.91 -15.49 8.75
N SER A 238 -6.78 -14.50 8.96
CA SER A 238 -8.02 -14.35 8.19
C SER A 238 -7.72 -13.91 6.76
N THR A 239 -8.57 -14.28 5.81
CA THR A 239 -8.30 -14.03 4.38
C THR A 239 -8.65 -12.63 3.92
N ALA A 240 -9.65 -11.98 4.53
CA ALA A 240 -10.10 -10.63 4.19
C ALA A 240 -9.74 -9.57 5.25
N GLY A 241 -8.58 -9.71 5.91
CA GLY A 241 -8.14 -8.79 6.98
C GLY A 241 -6.97 -7.88 6.56
N GLY A 242 -7.17 -6.56 6.65
CA GLY A 242 -6.14 -5.52 6.51
C GLY A 242 -5.71 -4.92 7.86
N GLY A 243 -4.59 -4.19 7.88
CA GLY A 243 -4.14 -3.43 9.06
C GLY A 243 -3.75 -4.25 10.30
N GLY A 244 -3.45 -5.54 10.13
CA GLY A 244 -3.07 -6.45 11.23
C GLY A 244 -4.25 -7.13 11.94
N MET A 245 -5.50 -6.83 11.54
CA MET A 245 -6.68 -7.49 12.09
C MET A 245 -6.79 -8.94 11.58
N GLY A 246 -7.21 -9.85 12.46
CA GLY A 246 -7.39 -11.26 12.12
C GLY A 246 -6.08 -12.03 11.98
N LEU A 247 -5.02 -11.60 12.68
CA LEU A 247 -3.76 -12.34 12.84
C LEU A 247 -3.65 -12.84 14.28
N ALA A 248 -3.30 -14.11 14.45
CA ALA A 248 -3.08 -14.72 15.75
C ALA A 248 -1.86 -15.64 15.70
N VAL A 249 -0.97 -15.52 16.68
CA VAL A 249 0.11 -16.50 16.89
C VAL A 249 -0.44 -17.59 17.80
N CYS A 250 -0.24 -18.84 17.40
CA CYS A 250 -0.62 -20.02 18.15
C CYS A 250 0.66 -20.80 18.48
N GLN A 251 0.95 -20.97 19.76
CA GLN A 251 2.14 -21.68 20.25
C GLN A 251 1.94 -23.19 20.28
N ASN A 252 0.69 -23.65 20.30
CA ASN A 252 0.30 -25.04 20.41
C ASN A 252 -1.09 -25.28 19.79
N GLU A 253 -1.52 -26.54 19.78
CA GLU A 253 -2.79 -26.97 19.19
C GLU A 253 -4.02 -26.45 19.93
N GLU A 254 -3.96 -26.31 21.25
CA GLU A 254 -5.06 -25.76 22.08
C GLU A 254 -5.31 -24.27 21.75
N GLU A 255 -4.23 -23.49 21.68
CA GLU A 255 -4.28 -22.09 21.24
C GLU A 255 -4.78 -21.98 19.80
N LEU A 256 -4.38 -22.90 18.91
CA LEU A 256 -4.84 -22.91 17.52
C LEU A 256 -6.37 -23.12 17.44
N SER A 257 -6.90 -24.11 18.15
CA SER A 257 -8.34 -24.40 18.18
C SER A 257 -9.16 -23.22 18.71
N THR A 258 -8.68 -22.62 19.80
CA THR A 258 -9.30 -21.44 20.42
C THR A 258 -9.31 -20.25 19.46
N MET A 259 -8.14 -19.94 18.87
CA MET A 259 -8.00 -18.79 17.99
C MET A 259 -8.69 -18.99 16.63
N PHE A 260 -8.79 -20.22 16.13
CA PHE A 260 -9.56 -20.54 14.94
C PHE A 260 -11.03 -20.22 15.15
N THR A 261 -11.63 -20.69 16.24
CA THR A 261 -13.04 -20.40 16.56
C THR A 261 -13.26 -18.91 16.75
N ALA A 262 -12.45 -18.27 17.60
CA ALA A 262 -12.58 -16.84 17.89
C ALA A 262 -12.40 -15.95 16.64
N THR A 263 -11.53 -16.35 15.72
CA THR A 263 -11.32 -15.60 14.49
C THR A 263 -12.41 -15.91 13.47
N ARG A 264 -13.00 -17.12 13.47
CA ARG A 264 -14.09 -17.50 12.56
C ARG A 264 -15.34 -16.71 12.88
N ASP A 265 -15.64 -16.56 14.15
CA ASP A 265 -16.80 -15.81 14.62
C ASP A 265 -16.65 -14.31 14.29
N ARG A 266 -15.43 -13.76 14.37
CA ARG A 266 -15.13 -12.40 13.90
C ARG A 266 -15.15 -12.28 12.36
N ALA A 267 -14.82 -13.37 11.66
CA ALA A 267 -14.79 -13.48 10.20
C ALA A 267 -16.14 -13.85 9.57
N GLN A 268 -17.22 -14.10 10.34
CA GLN A 268 -18.57 -14.17 9.76
C GLN A 268 -19.06 -12.80 9.23
N VAL A 269 -18.25 -11.75 9.41
CA VAL A 269 -18.37 -10.47 8.71
C VAL A 269 -17.41 -10.36 7.49
N SER A 270 -16.44 -11.28 7.32
CA SER A 270 -15.56 -11.41 6.14
C SER A 270 -14.69 -12.69 6.17
N SER A 271 -14.83 -13.58 5.17
CA SER A 271 -14.50 -15.03 5.13
C SER A 271 -13.06 -15.52 5.46
N ILE A 272 -12.99 -16.77 6.01
CA ILE A 272 -12.05 -17.94 6.02
C ILE A 272 -10.51 -17.72 6.00
N PHE A 273 -9.65 -18.73 6.27
CA PHE A 273 -8.30 -18.62 6.84
C PHE A 273 -7.11 -19.12 5.98
N SER A 274 -5.88 -18.68 6.31
CA SER A 274 -4.61 -19.32 5.94
C SER A 274 -3.62 -19.33 7.11
N ALA A 275 -2.90 -20.43 7.33
CA ALA A 275 -1.84 -20.54 8.34
C ALA A 275 -0.45 -20.29 7.71
N LEU A 276 0.40 -19.49 8.36
CA LEU A 276 1.80 -19.21 7.96
C LEU A 276 2.74 -19.30 9.16
N VAL A 277 4.02 -19.60 8.96
CA VAL A 277 5.06 -19.46 10.00
C VAL A 277 5.59 -18.01 10.00
N PRO A 278 5.92 -17.39 11.15
CA PRO A 278 6.64 -16.12 11.16
C PRO A 278 8.03 -16.19 10.50
#